data_AF-A0A2W5Z261-F1
#
_entry.id   AF-A0A2W5Z261-F1
#
_cell.length_a   1.000
_cell.length_b   1.000
_cell.length_c   1.000
_cell.angle_alpha   90.00
_cell.angle_beta   90.00
_cell.angle_gamma   90.00
#
_symmetry.space_group_name_H-M   'P 1'
#
loop_
_entity.id
_entity.type
_entity.pdbx_description
1 polymer ?
#
loop_
_entity_poly.entity_id
_entity_poly.type
_entity_poly.pdbx_seq_one_letter_code
_entity_poly.pdbx_strand_id
1 'polypeptide(L)'
;MLDIPGVPVAGLRTYLPTEAYARLINAPVKAYILVRGQVTNNRVSGARIAHSEANGVYDKIALQMANHMEIYSDIAGSRLPATVLIHILIYGLPDKSEDALAVAQNDAVGAANLVYSRSLMLRHLGLAGATPPAPKKKK
;
A
#
# COMPACT_ATOMS: atom_id res chain seq x y z
N MET A 1 -15.84 -5.07 11.07
CA MET A 1 -15.23 -6.37 10.67
C MET A 1 -14.73 -6.16 9.25
N LEU A 2 -13.43 -5.89 9.10
CA LEU A 2 -12.84 -5.39 7.87
C LEU A 2 -12.04 -6.53 7.24
N ASP A 3 -12.74 -7.48 6.63
CA ASP A 3 -12.12 -8.51 5.80
C ASP A 3 -11.68 -7.83 4.49
N ILE A 4 -10.48 -7.26 4.50
CA ILE A 4 -9.80 -6.82 3.29
C ILE A 4 -9.50 -8.10 2.49
N PRO A 5 -10.07 -8.28 1.30
CA PRO A 5 -9.81 -9.46 0.49
C PRO A 5 -8.29 -9.60 0.26
N GLY A 6 -7.71 -10.73 0.65
CA GLY A 6 -6.29 -11.05 0.41
C GLY A 6 -5.30 -10.62 1.50
N VAL A 7 -5.71 -9.86 2.52
CA VAL A 7 -4.81 -9.43 3.61
C VAL A 7 -5.22 -10.05 4.95
N PRO A 8 -4.52 -11.09 5.45
CA PRO A 8 -4.86 -11.68 6.74
C PRO A 8 -4.56 -10.72 7.89
N VAL A 9 -5.56 -10.47 8.75
CA VAL A 9 -5.47 -9.61 9.95
C VAL A 9 -4.28 -9.99 10.86
N ALA A 10 -3.95 -11.29 10.94
CA ALA A 10 -2.79 -11.79 11.68
C ALA A 10 -1.45 -11.30 11.11
N GLY A 11 -1.36 -11.12 9.79
CA GLY A 11 -0.19 -10.54 9.12
C GLY A 11 -0.02 -9.08 9.51
N LEU A 12 -1.10 -8.29 9.48
CA LEU A 12 -1.07 -6.89 9.88
C LEU A 12 -0.57 -6.70 11.31
N ARG A 13 -0.99 -7.56 12.25
CA ARG A 13 -0.53 -7.54 13.65
C ARG A 13 0.97 -7.84 13.81
N THR A 14 1.53 -8.63 12.91
CA THR A 14 2.94 -9.07 12.98
C THR A 14 3.89 -8.04 12.37
N TYR A 15 3.44 -7.34 11.32
CA TYR A 15 4.30 -6.48 10.50
C TYR A 15 4.11 -4.98 10.76
N LEU A 16 3.02 -4.57 11.42
CA LEU A 16 2.82 -3.18 11.83
C LEU A 16 3.27 -2.97 13.29
N PRO A 17 3.87 -1.82 13.62
CA PRO A 17 4.06 -1.42 15.01
C PRO A 17 2.72 -1.45 15.76
N THR A 18 2.72 -1.93 17.01
CA THR A 18 1.50 -2.11 17.81
C THR A 18 0.61 -0.87 17.86
N GLU A 19 1.22 0.32 17.93
CA GLU A 19 0.51 1.60 17.93
C GLU A 19 -0.17 1.90 16.59
N ALA A 20 0.51 1.61 15.46
CA ALA A 20 -0.06 1.78 14.12
C ALA A 20 -1.18 0.76 13.89
N TYR A 21 -0.99 -0.50 14.29
CA TYR A 21 -2.03 -1.52 14.25
C TYR A 21 -3.26 -1.08 15.06
N ALA A 22 -3.10 -0.68 16.33
CA ALA A 22 -4.20 -0.22 17.18
C ALA A 22 -4.97 0.99 16.61
N ARG A 23 -4.27 1.92 15.94
CA ARG A 23 -4.90 3.06 15.27
C ARG A 23 -5.71 2.64 14.04
N LEU A 24 -5.19 1.72 13.24
CA LEU A 24 -5.81 1.31 11.96
C LEU A 24 -7.04 0.40 12.15
N ILE A 25 -7.07 -0.47 13.17
CA ILE A 25 -8.22 -1.38 13.39
C ILE A 25 -9.51 -0.62 13.74
N ASN A 26 -9.36 0.53 14.41
CA ASN A 26 -10.49 1.34 14.88
C ASN A 26 -10.84 2.49 13.92
N ALA A 27 -10.00 2.75 12.92
CA ALA A 27 -10.21 3.83 11.97
C ALA A 27 -11.10 3.36 10.80
N PRO A 28 -12.10 4.16 10.37
CA PRO A 28 -12.88 3.84 9.18
C PRO A 28 -12.00 3.90 7.93
N VAL A 29 -12.18 2.92 7.03
CA VAL A 29 -11.62 2.99 5.67
C VAL A 29 -12.45 4.00 4.87
N LYS A 30 -11.79 5.05 4.41
CA LYS A 30 -12.37 6.14 3.63
C LYS A 30 -12.32 5.88 2.13
N ALA A 31 -11.30 5.17 1.66
CA ALA A 31 -11.14 4.80 0.26
C ALA A 31 -10.25 3.58 0.10
N TYR A 32 -10.52 2.80 -0.94
CA TYR A 32 -9.72 1.69 -1.41
C TYR A 32 -9.19 1.95 -2.83
N ILE A 33 -7.91 1.67 -3.04
CA ILE A 33 -7.24 1.82 -4.33
C ILE A 33 -6.47 0.55 -4.61
N LEU A 34 -6.64 0.00 -5.80
CA LEU A 34 -5.88 -1.13 -6.28
C LEU A 34 -4.91 -0.66 -7.35
N VAL A 35 -3.62 -0.93 -7.13
CA VAL A 35 -2.57 -0.66 -8.11
C VAL A 35 -2.03 -1.98 -8.62
N ARG A 36 -1.87 -2.11 -9.93
CA ARG A 36 -1.21 -3.26 -10.55
C ARG A 36 0.15 -2.86 -11.06
N GLY A 37 1.16 -3.69 -10.84
CA GLY A 37 2.52 -3.46 -11.30
C GLY A 37 3.24 -4.74 -11.64
N GLN A 38 4.53 -4.61 -11.92
CA GLN A 38 5.45 -5.71 -12.18
C GLN A 38 6.63 -5.64 -11.23
N VAL A 39 7.06 -6.79 -10.71
CA VAL A 39 8.25 -6.90 -9.87
C VAL A 39 9.46 -7.08 -10.77
N THR A 40 10.37 -6.10 -10.74
CA THR A 40 11.66 -6.11 -11.45
C THR A 40 12.75 -5.73 -10.47
N ASN A 41 13.79 -6.55 -10.30
CA ASN A 41 14.89 -6.30 -9.36
C ASN A 41 14.42 -5.96 -7.93
N ASN A 42 13.47 -6.74 -7.39
CA ASN A 42 12.86 -6.52 -6.08
C ASN A 42 12.17 -5.16 -5.90
N ARG A 43 11.77 -4.50 -6.99
CA ARG A 43 11.02 -3.25 -6.96
C ARG A 43 9.79 -3.34 -7.85
N VAL A 44 8.76 -2.60 -7.47
CA VAL A 44 7.58 -2.42 -8.32
C VAL A 44 7.93 -1.46 -9.45
N SER A 45 7.55 -1.85 -10.66
CA SER A 45 7.74 -1.10 -11.90
C SER A 45 6.45 -1.13 -12.72
N GLY A 46 6.25 -0.11 -13.55
CA GLY A 46 5.07 -0.02 -14.43
C GLY A 46 3.74 0.04 -13.67
N ALA A 47 3.73 0.62 -12.47
CA ALA A 47 2.53 0.70 -11.64
C ALA A 47 1.42 1.50 -12.33
N ARG A 48 0.21 0.93 -12.36
CA ARG A 48 -1.00 1.53 -12.93
C ARG A 48 -2.20 1.29 -12.04
N ILE A 49 -3.11 2.26 -11.98
CA ILE A 49 -4.36 2.11 -11.24
C ILE A 49 -5.22 1.04 -11.91
N ALA A 50 -5.64 0.05 -11.14
CA ALA A 50 -6.59 -0.99 -11.54
C ALA A 50 -7.99 -0.72 -10.97
N HIS A 51 -8.06 -0.09 -9.80
CA HIS A 51 -9.30 0.35 -9.16
C HIS A 51 -9.01 1.60 -8.32
N SER A 52 -9.96 2.53 -8.29
CA SER A 52 -9.84 3.77 -7.52
C SER A 52 -11.19 4.24 -7.01
N GLU A 53 -11.22 4.55 -5.72
CA GLU A 53 -12.35 5.19 -5.05
C GLU A 53 -12.06 6.68 -4.74
N ALA A 54 -13.04 7.36 -4.13
CA ALA A 54 -12.94 8.78 -3.77
C ALA A 54 -12.60 9.71 -4.95
N ASN A 55 -13.15 9.39 -6.14
CA ASN A 55 -12.99 10.16 -7.38
C ASN A 55 -11.52 10.40 -7.77
N GLY A 56 -10.62 9.46 -7.46
CA GLY A 56 -9.21 9.51 -7.86
C GLY A 56 -8.34 10.52 -7.11
N VAL A 57 -8.84 11.12 -6.02
CA VAL A 57 -8.09 12.09 -5.18
C VAL A 57 -6.74 11.50 -4.71
N TYR A 58 -6.69 10.20 -4.48
CA TYR A 58 -5.54 9.50 -3.95
C TYR A 58 -4.71 8.76 -5.02
N ASP A 59 -5.07 8.80 -6.30
CA ASP A 59 -4.40 7.99 -7.34
C ASP A 59 -2.92 8.33 -7.47
N LYS A 60 -2.60 9.63 -7.40
CA LYS A 60 -1.22 10.10 -7.48
C LYS A 60 -0.39 9.60 -6.31
N ILE A 61 -0.94 9.61 -5.09
CA ILE A 61 -0.21 9.14 -3.91
C ILE A 61 -0.07 7.62 -3.93
N ALA A 62 -1.10 6.91 -4.37
CA ALA A 62 -1.12 5.47 -4.55
C ALA A 62 -0.05 5.00 -5.53
N LEU A 63 0.06 5.64 -6.70
CA LEU A 63 1.11 5.35 -7.67
C LEU A 63 2.51 5.66 -7.13
N GLN A 64 2.67 6.74 -6.36
CA GLN A 64 3.95 7.04 -5.72
C GLN A 64 4.32 5.96 -4.70
N MET A 65 3.38 5.53 -3.84
CA MET A 65 3.63 4.48 -2.86
C MET A 65 3.99 3.16 -3.55
N ALA A 66 3.22 2.77 -4.58
CA ALA A 66 3.49 1.57 -5.36
C ALA A 66 4.89 1.58 -5.96
N ASN A 67 5.30 2.65 -6.65
CA ASN A 67 6.62 2.73 -7.30
C ASN A 67 7.82 2.76 -6.33
N HIS A 68 7.62 3.14 -5.06
CA HIS A 68 8.68 3.12 -4.04
C HIS A 68 8.70 1.81 -3.23
N MET A 69 7.80 0.88 -3.53
CA MET A 69 7.69 -0.36 -2.78
C MET A 69 8.77 -1.34 -3.20
N GLU A 70 9.57 -1.76 -2.22
CA GLU A 70 10.52 -2.86 -2.39
C GLU A 70 9.83 -4.16 -2.00
N ILE A 71 9.89 -5.14 -2.90
CA ILE A 71 9.23 -6.42 -2.77
C ILE A 71 10.30 -7.48 -2.76
N TYR A 72 10.41 -8.21 -1.65
CA TYR A 72 11.28 -9.37 -1.60
C TYR A 72 10.58 -10.54 -2.28
N SER A 73 11.05 -10.88 -3.48
CA SER A 73 10.61 -12.06 -4.21
C SER A 73 11.80 -13.00 -4.39
N ASP A 74 11.63 -14.24 -3.97
CA ASP A 74 12.53 -15.37 -4.22
C ASP A 74 12.29 -16.02 -5.59
N ILE A 75 11.38 -15.46 -6.41
CA ILE A 75 11.08 -15.92 -7.76
C ILE A 75 12.21 -15.46 -8.69
N ALA A 76 13.38 -16.05 -8.50
CA ALA A 76 14.49 -15.98 -9.44
C ALA A 76 14.22 -16.97 -10.58
N GLY A 77 13.88 -16.46 -11.77
CA GLY A 77 13.99 -17.28 -13.00
C GLY A 77 12.82 -17.29 -13.97
N SER A 78 11.76 -16.50 -13.78
CA SER A 78 10.75 -16.34 -14.85
C SER A 78 11.23 -15.34 -15.90
N ARG A 79 11.14 -15.72 -17.19
CA ARG A 79 11.39 -14.80 -18.33
C ARG A 79 10.40 -13.63 -18.37
N LEU A 80 9.26 -13.76 -17.69
CA LEU A 80 8.24 -12.72 -17.57
C LEU A 80 8.29 -12.13 -16.15
N PRO A 81 8.33 -10.78 -16.01
CA PRO A 81 8.25 -10.13 -14.71
C PRO A 81 7.00 -10.58 -13.96
N ALA A 82 7.16 -10.94 -12.68
CA ALA A 82 6.02 -11.31 -11.84
C ALA A 82 5.07 -10.12 -11.69
N THR A 83 3.78 -10.34 -11.88
CA THR A 83 2.76 -9.30 -11.67
C THR A 83 2.40 -9.21 -10.19
N VAL A 84 2.18 -7.98 -9.73
CA VAL A 84 1.84 -7.68 -8.35
C VAL A 84 0.60 -6.81 -8.30
N LEU A 85 -0.30 -7.11 -7.36
CA LEU A 85 -1.40 -6.27 -6.95
C LEU A 85 -1.05 -5.59 -5.63
N ILE A 86 -1.27 -4.30 -5.54
CA ILE A 86 -0.99 -3.50 -4.35
C ILE A 86 -2.30 -2.91 -3.87
N HIS A 87 -2.75 -3.40 -2.74
CA HIS A 87 -3.96 -2.95 -2.07
C HIS A 87 -3.59 -1.76 -1.20
N ILE A 88 -4.12 -0.59 -1.50
CA ILE A 88 -3.88 0.65 -0.76
C ILE A 88 -5.18 1.09 -0.11
N LEU A 89 -5.17 1.12 1.22
CA LEU A 89 -6.31 1.47 2.04
C LEU A 89 -6.05 2.82 2.71
N ILE A 90 -6.97 3.74 2.51
CA ILE A 90 -6.93 5.07 3.12
C ILE A 90 -7.82 5.05 4.36
N TYR A 91 -7.22 5.26 5.52
CA TYR A 91 -7.88 5.32 6.81
C TYR A 91 -8.09 6.78 7.22
N GLY A 92 -9.32 7.11 7.61
CA GLY A 92 -9.61 8.39 8.26
C GLY A 92 -9.32 8.28 9.75
N LEU A 93 -8.37 9.06 10.26
CA LEU A 93 -8.02 9.07 11.67
C LEU A 93 -8.90 10.04 12.49
N PRO A 94 -9.04 9.84 13.81
CA PRO A 94 -9.87 10.68 14.66
C PRO A 94 -9.47 12.17 14.68
N ASP A 95 -8.21 12.47 14.40
CA ASP A 95 -7.64 13.83 14.32
C ASP A 95 -7.86 14.51 12.96
N LYS A 96 -8.72 13.93 12.10
CA LYS A 96 -8.98 14.35 10.70
C LYS A 96 -7.78 14.20 9.76
N SER A 97 -6.70 13.57 10.22
CA SER A 97 -5.61 13.17 9.34
C SER A 97 -5.95 11.84 8.66
N GLU A 98 -5.13 11.47 7.68
CA GLU A 98 -5.33 10.24 6.91
C GLU A 98 -4.04 9.42 6.90
N ASP A 99 -4.19 8.10 7.03
CA ASP A 99 -3.09 7.14 6.88
C ASP A 99 -3.38 6.22 5.69
N ALA A 100 -2.37 6.01 4.85
CA ALA A 100 -2.42 5.04 3.76
C ALA A 100 -1.62 3.80 4.13
N LEU A 101 -2.27 2.64 4.13
CA LEU A 101 -1.62 1.35 4.27
C LEU A 101 -1.62 0.64 2.92
N ALA A 102 -0.44 0.28 2.43
CA ALA A 102 -0.27 -0.48 1.20
C ALA A 102 0.24 -1.89 1.51
N VAL A 103 -0.32 -2.89 0.82
CA VAL A 103 0.04 -4.31 0.94
C VAL A 103 0.22 -4.89 -0.46
N ALA A 104 1.35 -5.54 -0.73
CA ALA A 104 1.59 -6.18 -2.02
C ALA A 104 1.23 -7.67 -2.00
N GLN A 105 0.39 -8.06 -2.93
CA GLN A 105 -0.07 -9.42 -3.17
C GLN A 105 0.43 -9.92 -4.53
N ASN A 106 0.76 -11.20 -4.60
CA ASN A 106 1.07 -11.85 -5.86
C ASN A 106 -0.20 -11.95 -6.75
N ASP A 107 -0.07 -11.56 -8.01
CA ASP A 107 -1.15 -11.56 -9.01
C ASP A 107 -1.13 -12.83 -9.89
N ALA A 108 -0.30 -13.82 -9.55
CA ALA A 108 -0.25 -15.09 -10.26
C ALA A 108 -1.49 -15.95 -9.96
N VAL A 109 -1.90 -16.74 -10.95
CA VAL A 109 -3.03 -17.69 -10.83
C VAL A 109 -2.74 -18.69 -9.69
N GLY A 110 -3.66 -18.80 -8.73
CA GLY A 110 -3.51 -19.64 -7.54
C GLY A 110 -2.70 -19.02 -6.39
N ALA A 111 -2.12 -17.83 -6.59
CA ALA A 111 -1.32 -17.11 -5.59
C ALA A 111 -2.07 -15.93 -4.94
N ALA A 112 -3.39 -15.85 -5.10
CA ALA A 112 -4.20 -14.73 -4.60
C ALA A 112 -4.15 -14.55 -3.06
N ASN A 113 -3.73 -15.57 -2.32
CA ASN A 113 -3.56 -15.49 -0.86
C ASN A 113 -2.11 -15.22 -0.44
N LEU A 114 -1.18 -15.03 -1.39
CA LEU A 114 0.24 -14.81 -1.12
C LEU A 114 0.54 -13.32 -1.10
N VAL A 115 0.69 -12.78 0.11
CA VAL A 115 1.24 -11.45 0.35
C VAL A 115 2.77 -11.56 0.37
N TYR A 116 3.45 -10.66 -0.34
CA TYR A 116 4.91 -10.66 -0.36
C TYR A 116 5.47 -10.30 1.02
N SER A 117 6.58 -10.95 1.42
CA SER A 117 7.28 -10.59 2.65
C SER A 117 7.82 -9.15 2.57
N ARG A 118 7.74 -8.41 3.70
CA ARG A 118 8.14 -7.00 3.82
C ARG A 118 7.42 -6.03 2.87
N SER A 119 6.26 -6.41 2.35
CA SER A 119 5.49 -5.58 1.39
C SER A 119 4.51 -4.60 2.03
N LEU A 120 4.60 -4.40 3.34
CA LEU A 120 3.79 -3.40 4.02
C LEU A 120 4.46 -2.04 3.96
N MET A 121 3.72 -1.06 3.46
CA MET A 121 4.11 0.35 3.51
C MET A 121 3.00 1.15 4.16
N LEU A 122 3.33 1.83 5.26
CA LEU A 122 2.44 2.82 5.88
C LEU A 122 2.94 4.21 5.53
N ARG A 123 2.03 5.09 5.12
CA ARG A 123 2.33 6.49 4.85
C ARG A 123 1.28 7.38 5.48
N HIS A 124 1.73 8.27 6.35
CA HIS A 124 0.90 9.36 6.85
C HIS A 124 0.68 10.39 5.74
N LEU A 125 -0.58 10.69 5.44
CA LEU A 125 -0.98 11.64 4.41
C LEU A 125 -1.15 13.07 4.94
N GLY A 126 -1.08 13.26 6.27
CA GLY A 126 -1.28 14.55 6.91
C GLY A 126 -2.75 14.96 6.93
N LEU A 127 -3.01 16.20 7.37
CA LEU A 127 -4.34 16.80 7.30
C LEU A 127 -4.71 17.08 5.84
N ALA A 128 -5.91 16.70 5.42
CA ALA A 128 -6.45 17.06 4.11
C ALA A 128 -6.36 18.59 3.91
N GLY A 129 -5.44 19.05 3.04
CA GLY A 129 -5.18 20.47 2.77
C GLY A 129 -3.87 21.04 3.33
N ALA A 130 -3.06 20.27 4.06
CA ALA A 130 -1.75 20.73 4.50
C ALA A 130 -0.76 20.75 3.32
N THR A 131 -0.29 21.95 2.96
CA THR A 131 0.81 22.11 1.99
C THR A 131 2.06 21.44 2.57
N PRO A 132 2.79 20.61 1.80
CA PRO A 132 4.01 19.97 2.30
C PRO A 132 4.99 21.04 2.81
N PRO A 133 5.63 20.83 3.96
CA PRO A 133 6.59 21.80 4.48
C PRO A 133 7.72 21.97 3.45
N ALA A 134 7.99 23.24 3.10
CA ALA A 134 8.99 23.59 2.11
C ALA A 134 10.34 22.91 2.44
N PRO A 135 11.06 22.38 1.43
CA PRO A 135 12.32 21.70 1.67
C PRO A 135 13.27 22.65 2.41
N LYS A 136 13.73 22.25 3.59
CA LYS A 136 14.77 22.97 4.32
C LYS A 136 16.01 23.02 3.43
N LYS A 137 16.35 24.21 2.92
CA LYS A 137 17.63 24.45 2.27
C LYS A 137 18.72 24.09 3.26
N LYS A 138 19.53 23.07 2.94
CA LYS A 138 20.77 22.79 3.65
C LYS A 138 21.64 24.04 3.54
N LYS A 139 21.98 24.63 4.69
CA LYS A 139 23.03 25.64 4.80
C LYS A 139 24.39 24.94 4.75
#